data_AF-O15603-F1
#
_entry.id   AF-O15603-F1
#
_cell.length_a   1.000
_cell.length_b   1.000
_cell.length_c   1.000
_cell.angle_alpha   90.00
_cell.angle_beta   90.00
_cell.angle_gamma   90.00
#
_symmetry.space_group_name_H-M   'P 1'
#
loop_
_entity.id
_entity.type
_entity.pdbx_description
1 polymer ?
#
loop_
_entity_poly.entity_id
_entity_poly.type
_entity_poly.pdbx_seq_one_letter_code
_entity_poly.pdbx_strand_id
1 'polypeptide(L)'
;GVTLCGGALAVGLELTSYYGLAHGETLAITTPGVMRFNKEKNAKKLIQMGEQVFGIKNSTPEAAIEATEKWFKSIGMKTRLSEWGKGKEEFDTIARKFEGNPAGAHKDIDYKGCLQILNDIY
;
A
#
# COMPACT_ATOMS: atom_id res chain seq x y z
N GLY A 1 0.67 -15.99 -14.45
CA GLY A 1 0.38 -15.59 -13.06
C GLY A 1 1.31 -14.45 -12.67
N VAL A 2 0.93 -13.58 -11.74
CA VAL A 2 1.82 -12.54 -11.21
C VAL A 2 2.97 -13.23 -10.46
N THR A 3 4.20 -13.04 -10.93
CA THR A 3 5.38 -13.77 -10.42
C THR A 3 6.00 -13.11 -9.19
N LEU A 4 5.79 -11.81 -8.96
CA LEU A 4 6.31 -11.07 -7.80
C LEU A 4 5.40 -9.89 -7.41
N CYS A 5 5.12 -9.71 -6.11
CA CYS A 5 4.30 -8.64 -5.55
C CYS A 5 5.14 -7.67 -4.67
N GLY A 6 6.02 -6.88 -5.28
CA GLY A 6 6.98 -6.03 -4.56
C GLY A 6 6.57 -4.57 -4.29
N GLY A 7 5.37 -4.13 -4.70
CA GLY A 7 4.99 -2.71 -4.70
C GLY A 7 4.96 -2.07 -3.31
N ALA A 8 4.29 -2.71 -2.34
CA ALA A 8 4.20 -2.20 -0.96
C ALA A 8 5.56 -2.14 -0.28
N LEU A 9 6.40 -3.14 -0.52
CA LEU A 9 7.77 -3.19 -0.02
C LEU A 9 8.61 -2.04 -0.58
N ALA A 10 8.56 -1.81 -1.90
CA ALA A 10 9.34 -0.78 -2.56
C ALA A 10 9.01 0.62 -2.00
N VAL A 11 7.72 0.96 -1.88
CA VAL A 11 7.31 2.25 -1.28
C VAL A 11 7.62 2.31 0.22
N GLY A 12 7.48 1.18 0.94
CA GLY A 12 7.73 1.13 2.39
C GLY A 12 9.19 1.34 2.78
N LEU A 13 10.15 0.83 2.00
CA LEU A 13 11.57 1.07 2.21
C LEU A 13 11.93 2.56 2.09
N GLU A 14 11.24 3.28 1.22
CA GLU A 14 11.42 4.73 1.10
C GLU A 14 10.83 5.47 2.32
N LEU A 15 9.64 5.09 2.80
CA LEU A 15 9.11 5.66 4.04
C LEU A 15 10.02 5.40 5.24
N THR A 16 10.66 4.23 5.30
CA THR A 16 11.66 3.90 6.32
C THR A 16 12.84 4.87 6.21
N SER A 17 13.36 5.08 5.00
CA SER A 17 14.54 5.91 4.74
C SER A 17 14.33 7.39 5.04
N TYR A 18 13.15 7.93 4.69
CA TYR A 18 12.87 9.36 4.81
C TYR A 18 12.21 9.76 6.14
N TYR A 19 11.37 8.89 6.71
CA TYR A 19 10.62 9.21 7.94
C TYR A 19 11.11 8.48 9.18
N GLY A 20 12.05 7.53 9.04
CA GLY A 20 12.64 6.77 10.15
C GLY A 20 11.71 5.75 10.79
N LEU A 21 10.68 5.32 10.07
CA LEU A 21 9.70 4.33 10.55
C LEU A 21 10.28 2.91 10.45
N ALA A 22 9.89 2.02 11.38
CA ALA A 22 10.30 0.63 11.33
C ALA A 22 9.67 -0.09 10.13
N HIS A 23 10.35 -1.12 9.63
CA HIS A 23 9.93 -1.80 8.39
C HIS A 23 8.48 -2.30 8.45
N GLY A 24 8.09 -2.99 9.53
CA GLY A 24 6.72 -3.49 9.71
C GLY A 24 5.66 -2.39 9.78
N GLU A 25 6.00 -1.22 10.35
CA GLU A 25 5.11 -0.06 10.41
C GLU A 25 4.86 0.48 9.00
N THR A 26 5.91 0.61 8.19
CA THR A 26 5.76 1.08 6.81
C THR A 26 4.92 0.12 5.96
N LEU A 27 5.04 -1.20 6.17
CA LEU A 27 4.22 -2.18 5.45
C LEU A 27 2.74 -2.08 5.84
N ALA A 28 2.43 -1.82 7.11
CA ALA A 28 1.06 -1.60 7.57
C ALA A 28 0.42 -0.35 6.93
N ILE A 29 1.23 0.66 6.61
CA ILE A 29 0.80 1.87 5.91
C ILE A 29 0.69 1.62 4.39
N THR A 30 1.72 1.06 3.75
CA THR A 30 1.80 0.98 2.28
C THR A 30 0.98 -0.15 1.68
N THR A 31 0.76 -1.25 2.41
CA THR A 31 0.04 -2.42 1.87
C THR A 31 -1.39 -2.07 1.42
N PRO A 32 -2.22 -1.41 2.25
CA PRO A 32 -3.55 -0.98 1.82
C PRO A 32 -3.51 0.03 0.66
N GLY A 33 -2.57 0.97 0.68
CA GLY A 33 -2.41 1.95 -0.41
C GLY A 33 -2.09 1.31 -1.76
N VAL A 34 -1.16 0.35 -1.78
CA VAL A 34 -0.82 -0.39 -3.00
C VAL A 34 -1.94 -1.31 -3.45
N MET A 35 -2.73 -1.87 -2.52
CA MET A 35 -3.93 -2.61 -2.88
C MET A 35 -4.97 -1.70 -3.53
N ARG A 36 -5.19 -0.47 -3.02
CA ARG A 36 -6.11 0.51 -3.62
C ARG A 36 -5.65 0.96 -5.01
N PHE A 37 -4.36 1.27 -5.16
CA PHE A 37 -3.79 1.61 -6.46
C PHE A 37 -3.99 0.51 -7.50
N ASN A 38 -3.82 -0.76 -7.10
CA ASN A 38 -4.01 -1.91 -7.98
C ASN A 38 -5.41 -2.52 -7.95
N LYS A 39 -6.40 -1.84 -7.36
CA LYS A 39 -7.71 -2.42 -7.03
C LYS A 39 -8.36 -3.09 -8.22
N GLU A 40 -8.44 -2.39 -9.35
CA GLU A 40 -9.06 -2.91 -10.57
C GLU A 40 -8.26 -4.07 -11.17
N LYS A 41 -6.94 -3.95 -11.22
CA LYS A 41 -6.04 -4.96 -11.79
C LYS A 41 -6.02 -6.25 -10.98
N ASN A 42 -6.20 -6.13 -9.67
CA ASN A 42 -6.15 -7.24 -8.71
C ASN A 42 -7.54 -7.62 -8.16
N ALA A 43 -8.63 -7.10 -8.73
CA ALA A 43 -9.99 -7.22 -8.19
C ALA A 43 -10.36 -8.67 -7.86
N LYS A 44 -10.11 -9.61 -8.78
CA LYS A 44 -10.41 -11.04 -8.57
C LYS A 44 -9.71 -11.62 -7.33
N LYS A 45 -8.44 -11.27 -7.11
CA LYS A 45 -7.66 -11.73 -5.96
C LYS A 45 -8.09 -11.05 -4.66
N LEU A 46 -8.43 -9.77 -4.71
CA LEU A 46 -8.93 -9.03 -3.54
C LEU A 46 -10.29 -9.56 -3.09
N ILE A 47 -11.21 -9.84 -4.03
CA ILE A 47 -12.50 -10.49 -3.74
C ILE A 47 -12.25 -11.86 -3.09
N GLN A 48 -11.39 -12.69 -3.68
CA GLN A 48 -11.03 -13.98 -3.10
C GLN A 48 -10.46 -13.85 -1.68
N MET A 49 -9.59 -12.86 -1.43
CA MET A 49 -9.05 -12.59 -0.10
C MET A 49 -10.16 -12.21 0.89
N GLY A 50 -11.06 -11.30 0.50
CA GLY A 50 -12.19 -10.90 1.34
C GLY A 50 -13.10 -12.06 1.72
N GLU A 51 -13.40 -12.95 0.78
CA GLU A 51 -14.25 -14.12 1.03
C GLU A 51 -13.54 -15.21 1.85
N GLN A 52 -12.32 -15.58 1.45
CA GLN A 52 -11.65 -16.77 1.98
C GLN A 52 -10.82 -16.51 3.24
N VAL A 53 -10.29 -15.29 3.41
CA VAL A 53 -9.46 -14.93 4.56
C VAL A 53 -10.27 -14.17 5.60
N PHE A 54 -11.10 -13.21 5.15
CA PHE A 54 -11.88 -12.36 6.04
C PHE A 54 -13.35 -12.79 6.21
N GLY A 55 -13.82 -13.80 5.46
CA GLY A 55 -15.18 -14.34 5.60
C GLY A 55 -16.29 -13.38 5.14
N ILE A 56 -15.97 -12.40 4.29
CA ILE A 56 -16.92 -11.39 3.81
C ILE A 56 -17.75 -11.99 2.67
N LYS A 57 -19.05 -12.25 2.90
CA LYS A 57 -19.94 -12.75 1.84
C LYS A 57 -20.11 -11.71 0.73
N ASN A 58 -20.05 -12.14 -0.53
CA ASN A 58 -20.12 -11.26 -1.70
C ASN A 58 -19.10 -10.11 -1.61
N SER A 59 -17.85 -10.43 -1.23
CA SER A 59 -16.84 -9.41 -0.99
C SER A 59 -16.62 -8.55 -2.23
N THR A 60 -16.33 -7.28 -2.00
CA THR A 60 -15.79 -6.37 -3.02
C THR A 60 -14.28 -6.22 -2.82
N PRO A 61 -13.53 -5.72 -3.83
CA PRO A 61 -12.13 -5.38 -3.64
C PRO A 61 -11.92 -4.38 -2.50
N GLU A 62 -12.78 -3.36 -2.40
CA GLU A 62 -12.71 -2.35 -1.35
C GLU A 62 -12.93 -2.95 0.05
N ALA A 63 -13.94 -3.82 0.20
CA ALA A 63 -14.21 -4.48 1.48
C ALA A 63 -13.03 -5.32 1.99
N ALA A 64 -12.29 -5.98 1.09
CA ALA A 64 -11.10 -6.74 1.45
C ALA A 64 -9.93 -5.84 1.89
N ILE A 65 -9.79 -4.66 1.26
CA ILE A 65 -8.78 -3.65 1.62
C ILE A 65 -9.11 -3.06 3.00
N GLU A 66 -10.36 -2.66 3.23
CA GLU A 66 -10.82 -2.13 4.51
C GLU A 66 -10.65 -3.16 5.63
N ALA A 67 -10.94 -4.44 5.37
CA ALA A 67 -10.71 -5.53 6.33
C ALA A 67 -9.21 -5.70 6.65
N THR A 68 -8.34 -5.53 5.65
CA THR A 68 -6.88 -5.55 5.83
C THR A 68 -6.43 -4.39 6.72
N GLU A 69 -6.92 -3.17 6.48
CA GLU A 69 -6.64 -2.00 7.33
C GLU A 69 -7.13 -2.20 8.76
N LYS A 70 -8.36 -2.70 8.91
CA LYS A 70 -8.95 -2.98 10.22
C LYS A 70 -8.14 -4.02 10.98
N TRP A 71 -7.63 -5.04 10.29
CA TRP A 71 -6.78 -6.04 10.90
C TRP A 71 -5.46 -5.44 11.40
N PHE A 72 -4.76 -4.64 10.58
CA PHE A 72 -3.55 -3.93 11.03
C PHE A 72 -3.83 -3.07 12.28
N LYS A 73 -4.93 -2.31 12.27
CA LYS A 73 -5.35 -1.52 13.44
C LYS A 73 -5.65 -2.38 14.66
N SER A 74 -6.25 -3.57 14.49
CA SER A 74 -6.56 -4.48 15.61
C SER A 74 -5.32 -5.05 16.31
N ILE A 75 -4.19 -5.12 15.60
CA ILE A 75 -2.89 -5.55 16.18
C ILE A 75 -2.04 -4.36 16.63
N GLY A 76 -2.62 -3.16 16.73
CA GLY A 76 -1.97 -1.96 17.26
C GLY A 76 -1.13 -1.18 16.24
N MET A 77 -1.21 -1.51 14.95
CA MET A 77 -0.50 -0.76 13.91
C MET A 77 -1.30 0.46 13.45
N LYS A 78 -0.60 1.56 13.22
CA LYS A 78 -1.12 2.73 12.51
C LYS A 78 -1.01 2.50 11.00
N THR A 79 -2.04 2.87 10.25
CA THR A 79 -2.17 2.59 8.81
C THR A 79 -2.19 3.84 7.96
N ARG A 80 -1.95 5.01 8.56
CA ARG A 80 -1.78 6.28 7.86
C ARG A 80 -0.49 6.95 8.30
N LEU A 81 0.18 7.63 7.38
CA LEU A 81 1.40 8.36 7.70
C LEU A 81 1.15 9.50 8.70
N SER A 82 0.00 10.19 8.57
CA SER A 82 -0.41 11.27 9.46
C SER A 82 -0.58 10.84 10.93
N GLU A 83 -0.96 9.58 11.18
CA GLU A 83 -1.06 9.00 12.54
C GLU A 83 0.31 8.94 13.26
N TRP A 84 1.42 9.02 12.52
CA TRP A 84 2.78 9.07 13.05
C TRP A 84 3.32 10.49 13.25
N GLY A 85 2.49 11.52 13.01
CA GLY A 85 2.91 12.93 13.11
C GLY A 85 3.93 13.33 12.03
N LYS A 86 3.94 12.62 10.90
CA LYS A 86 4.79 12.91 9.75
C LYS A 86 3.97 13.61 8.67
N GLY A 87 4.56 14.63 8.03
CA GLY A 87 3.92 15.39 6.97
C GLY A 87 4.12 14.75 5.59
N LYS A 88 3.91 15.55 4.55
CA LYS A 88 4.02 15.15 3.13
C LYS A 88 5.30 15.65 2.46
N GLU A 89 6.23 16.23 3.21
CA GLU A 89 7.37 16.99 2.70
C GLU A 89 8.23 16.18 1.73
N GLU A 90 8.37 14.88 1.98
CA GLU A 90 9.24 13.99 1.20
C GLU A 90 8.50 13.27 0.06
N PHE A 91 7.22 13.55 -0.18
CA PHE A 91 6.43 12.77 -1.15
C PHE A 91 6.95 12.91 -2.58
N ASP A 92 7.30 14.12 -3.02
CA ASP A 92 7.88 14.34 -4.35
C ASP A 92 9.24 13.65 -4.46
N THR A 93 10.09 13.81 -3.43
CA THR A 93 11.43 13.18 -3.37
C THR A 93 11.34 11.66 -3.49
N ILE A 94 10.43 11.04 -2.75
CA ILE A 94 10.19 9.59 -2.80
C ILE A 94 9.68 9.18 -4.18
N ALA A 95 8.68 9.90 -4.71
CA ALA A 95 8.10 9.58 -6.02
C ALA A 95 9.14 9.63 -7.15
N ARG A 96 10.08 10.58 -7.11
CA ARG A 96 11.17 10.68 -8.09
C ARG A 96 12.06 9.45 -8.17
N LYS A 97 12.21 8.68 -7.10
CA LYS A 97 13.00 7.43 -7.15
C LYS A 97 12.39 6.34 -8.02
N PHE A 98 11.10 6.45 -8.33
CA PHE A 98 10.39 5.54 -9.22
C PHE A 98 10.40 6.04 -10.68
N GLU A 99 11.04 7.17 -10.97
CA GLU A 99 11.33 7.59 -12.34
C GLU A 99 12.36 6.65 -12.97
N GLY A 100 12.05 6.11 -14.15
CA GLY A 100 12.96 5.23 -14.91
C GLY A 100 13.06 3.78 -14.42
N ASN A 101 12.66 3.48 -13.17
CA ASN A 101 12.58 2.10 -12.67
C ASN A 101 11.27 1.84 -11.88
N PRO A 102 10.13 1.67 -12.58
CA PRO A 102 8.84 1.41 -11.94
C PRO A 102 8.82 0.12 -11.11
N ALA A 103 8.12 0.17 -9.99
CA ALA A 103 7.93 -0.96 -9.08
C ALA A 103 6.59 -1.66 -9.29
N GLY A 104 6.37 -2.73 -8.51
CA GLY A 104 5.12 -3.48 -8.51
C GLY A 104 5.04 -4.58 -9.57
N ALA A 105 4.00 -5.41 -9.44
CA ALA A 105 3.73 -6.55 -10.31
C ALA A 105 3.46 -6.14 -11.77
N HIS A 106 2.83 -4.99 -11.94
CA HIS A 106 2.41 -4.47 -13.25
C HIS A 106 3.39 -3.41 -13.78
N LYS A 107 4.51 -3.17 -13.08
CA LYS A 107 5.54 -2.17 -13.44
C LYS A 107 4.96 -0.78 -13.70
N ASP A 108 4.00 -0.39 -12.87
CA ASP A 108 3.15 0.80 -13.00
C ASP A 108 3.18 1.70 -11.77
N ILE A 109 3.95 1.32 -10.75
CA ILE A 109 4.31 2.22 -9.65
C ILE A 109 5.53 3.01 -10.12
N ASP A 110 5.27 3.94 -11.05
CA ASP A 110 6.19 4.99 -11.50
C ASP A 110 6.05 6.23 -10.60
N TYR A 111 6.61 7.38 -11.01
CA TYR A 111 6.46 8.64 -10.27
C TYR A 111 5.00 8.96 -9.93
N LYS A 112 4.09 8.88 -10.91
CA LYS A 112 2.69 9.26 -10.72
C LYS A 112 1.98 8.24 -9.84
N GLY A 113 2.22 6.95 -10.08
CA GLY A 113 1.64 5.87 -9.28
C GLY A 113 2.11 5.92 -7.82
N CYS A 114 3.40 6.15 -7.59
CA CYS A 114 3.95 6.32 -6.25
C CYS A 114 3.33 7.53 -5.55
N LEU A 115 3.27 8.68 -6.21
CA LEU A 115 2.68 9.89 -5.61
C LEU A 115 1.19 9.72 -5.28
N GLN A 116 0.44 9.00 -6.12
CA GLN A 116 -0.94 8.64 -5.82
C GLN A 116 -1.02 7.76 -4.57
N ILE A 117 -0.21 6.69 -4.49
CA ILE A 117 -0.16 5.80 -3.31
C ILE A 117 0.16 6.59 -2.04
N LEU A 118 1.19 7.46 -2.08
CA LEU A 118 1.61 8.26 -0.93
C LEU A 118 0.48 9.20 -0.44
N ASN A 119 -0.26 9.81 -1.36
CA ASN A 119 -1.41 10.65 -1.00
C ASN A 119 -2.58 9.85 -0.43
N ASP A 120 -2.82 8.65 -0.94
CA ASP A 120 -3.88 7.75 -0.50
C ASP A 120 -3.63 7.16 0.91
N ILE A 121 -2.37 7.09 1.36
CA ILE A 121 -1.97 6.57 2.68
C ILE A 121 -1.71 7.67 3.72
N TYR A 122 -1.84 8.94 3.34
CA TYR A 122 -1.73 10.05 4.28
C TYR A 122 -3.02 10.22 5.08
#